data_AF-A0A2E5XIP5-F1
#
_entry.id   AF-A0A2E5XIP5-F1
#
_cell.length_a   1.000
_cell.length_b   1.000
_cell.length_c   1.000
_cell.angle_alpha   90.00
_cell.angle_beta   90.00
_cell.angle_gamma   90.00
#
_symmetry.space_group_name_H-M   'P 1'
#
loop_
_entity.id
_entity.type
_entity.pdbx_description
1 polymer ?
#
loop_
_entity_poly.entity_id
_entity_poly.type
_entity_poly.pdbx_seq_one_letter_code
_entity_poly.pdbx_strand_id
1 'polypeptide(L)'
;MKYEHSDNKKTFHPLAQGILNQAQLKTGLRRSTRGSVLVEATVALVILSVASLVILKGTMNILAPRQWTMLQNVSDAYLTYEKAYAQRVPFAELTASSSPWPAYPAKSEMAVTLGTLPGGRTLSANVIRTRIPDPNNFPAYGGEGTNVTNPAEMQTWKLQSHITYSISGRDYVKSRTIVRTQ
;
A
#
# COMPACT_ATOMS: atom_id res chain seq x y z
N MET A 1 -53.93 -30.28 -6.26
CA MET A 1 -53.79 -30.91 -4.93
C MET A 1 -53.07 -32.25 -5.14
N LYS A 2 -51.88 -32.43 -4.53
CA LYS A 2 -51.11 -33.69 -4.28
C LYS A 2 -50.44 -34.41 -5.48
N TYR A 3 -49.09 -34.41 -5.55
CA TYR A 3 -48.06 -35.42 -5.09
C TYR A 3 -47.74 -36.47 -6.17
N GLU A 4 -46.56 -36.45 -6.79
CA GLU A 4 -45.28 -37.12 -6.43
C GLU A 4 -45.15 -38.59 -6.87
N HIS A 5 -44.17 -38.81 -7.78
CA HIS A 5 -43.08 -39.79 -7.81
C HIS A 5 -43.29 -41.32 -7.69
N SER A 6 -42.25 -42.07 -8.09
CA SER A 6 -42.02 -43.54 -7.94
C SER A 6 -42.59 -44.42 -9.09
N ASP A 7 -42.00 -45.51 -9.56
CA ASP A 7 -40.69 -46.17 -9.50
C ASP A 7 -40.77 -47.44 -10.40
N ASN A 8 -39.62 -47.92 -10.86
CA ASN A 8 -39.10 -49.30 -10.74
C ASN A 8 -40.01 -50.56 -10.88
N LYS A 9 -39.52 -51.58 -11.61
CA LYS A 9 -39.58 -53.04 -11.28
C LYS A 9 -38.61 -53.81 -12.22
N LYS A 10 -37.49 -54.37 -11.73
CA LYS A 10 -37.22 -55.77 -11.25
C LYS A 10 -37.46 -56.86 -12.33
N THR A 11 -36.56 -57.82 -12.62
CA THR A 11 -36.18 -58.99 -11.79
C THR A 11 -35.05 -59.89 -12.37
N PHE A 12 -34.08 -60.26 -11.52
CA PHE A 12 -33.50 -61.60 -11.19
C PHE A 12 -33.00 -62.66 -12.22
N HIS A 13 -31.79 -63.19 -11.96
CA HIS A 13 -31.52 -64.65 -11.77
C HIS A 13 -30.18 -64.86 -10.99
N PRO A 14 -30.03 -65.88 -10.11
CA PRO A 14 -28.84 -66.07 -9.26
C PRO A 14 -28.05 -67.39 -9.46
N LEU A 15 -26.89 -67.46 -8.78
CA LEU A 15 -26.11 -68.61 -8.26
C LEU A 15 -25.16 -69.42 -9.17
N ALA A 16 -23.86 -69.33 -8.80
CA ALA A 16 -22.85 -70.39 -8.57
C ALA A 16 -21.44 -69.84 -8.88
N GLN A 17 -20.60 -69.47 -7.90
CA GLN A 17 -19.55 -70.35 -7.29
C GLN A 17 -18.92 -71.29 -8.32
N GLY A 18 -17.63 -71.30 -8.64
CA GLY A 18 -16.43 -70.65 -8.15
C GLY A 18 -15.24 -71.38 -8.81
N ILE A 19 -14.03 -70.81 -8.68
CA ILE A 19 -12.69 -71.43 -8.69
C ILE A 19 -11.70 -70.58 -9.52
N LEU A 20 -10.82 -69.96 -8.73
CA LEU A 20 -9.44 -69.55 -8.98
C LEU A 20 -9.01 -69.19 -10.41
N ASN A 21 -8.62 -67.93 -10.58
CA ASN A 21 -7.31 -67.66 -11.16
C ASN A 21 -6.66 -66.46 -10.45
N GLN A 22 -5.57 -66.76 -9.74
CA GLN A 22 -4.60 -65.79 -9.25
C GLN A 22 -3.94 -65.11 -10.46
N ALA A 23 -4.48 -63.96 -10.88
CA ALA A 23 -3.75 -63.07 -11.77
C ALA A 23 -2.72 -62.32 -10.92
N GLN A 24 -1.48 -62.80 -11.04
CA GLN A 24 -0.31 -62.21 -10.43
C GLN A 24 -0.23 -60.70 -10.70
N LEU A 25 -0.35 -59.92 -9.63
CA LEU A 25 0.21 -58.57 -9.56
C LEU A 25 1.73 -58.70 -9.76
N LYS A 26 2.17 -58.58 -11.02
CA LYS A 26 3.57 -58.28 -11.33
C LYS A 26 3.85 -56.86 -10.87
N THR A 27 4.09 -56.69 -9.59
CA THR A 27 4.96 -55.62 -9.08
C THR A 27 6.36 -55.93 -9.60
N GLY A 28 6.62 -55.49 -10.84
CA GLY A 28 7.97 -55.36 -11.34
C GLY A 28 8.68 -54.36 -10.44
N LEU A 29 9.39 -54.86 -9.42
CA LEU A 29 10.43 -54.10 -8.76
C LEU A 29 11.32 -53.56 -9.87
N ARG A 30 11.29 -52.24 -10.06
CA ARG A 30 12.26 -51.53 -10.86
C ARG A 30 13.62 -51.95 -10.34
N ARG A 31 14.34 -52.74 -11.17
CA ARG A 31 15.76 -52.97 -11.03
C ARG A 31 16.41 -51.62 -10.80
N SER A 32 16.98 -51.42 -9.61
CA SER A 32 17.93 -50.34 -9.35
C SER A 32 19.11 -50.58 -10.28
N THR A 33 19.10 -49.93 -11.44
CA THR A 33 20.25 -49.83 -12.34
C THR A 33 21.28 -48.94 -11.65
N ARG A 34 22.10 -49.55 -10.78
CA ARG A 34 23.38 -48.99 -10.37
C ARG A 34 24.24 -48.85 -11.61
N GLY A 35 24.48 -47.60 -12.04
CA GLY A 35 25.32 -47.33 -13.20
C GLY A 35 25.28 -45.90 -13.74
N SER A 36 24.35 -45.05 -13.30
CA SER A 36 24.20 -43.72 -13.88
C SER A 36 24.05 -42.62 -12.82
N VAL A 37 24.93 -42.63 -11.82
CA VAL A 37 25.02 -41.60 -10.77
C VAL A 37 25.19 -40.20 -11.36
N LEU A 38 25.92 -40.08 -12.48
CA LEU A 38 26.13 -38.80 -13.16
C LEU A 38 24.81 -38.21 -13.71
N VAL A 39 23.99 -39.03 -14.38
CA VAL A 39 22.71 -38.55 -14.94
C VAL A 39 21.75 -38.19 -13.81
N GLU A 40 21.67 -39.01 -12.76
CA GLU A 40 20.84 -38.72 -11.58
C GLU A 40 21.28 -37.43 -10.88
N ALA A 41 22.59 -37.21 -10.74
CA ALA A 41 23.14 -35.96 -10.19
C ALA A 41 22.85 -34.75 -11.09
N THR A 42 22.94 -34.88 -12.41
CA THR A 42 22.60 -33.78 -13.34
C THR A 42 21.11 -33.43 -13.28
N VAL A 43 20.23 -34.43 -13.22
CA VAL A 43 18.78 -34.21 -13.08
C VAL A 43 18.47 -33.56 -11.73
N ALA A 44 19.11 -34.01 -10.64
CA ALA A 44 18.98 -33.39 -9.33
C ALA A 44 19.46 -31.92 -9.34
N LEU A 45 20.59 -31.63 -9.98
CA LEU A 45 21.11 -30.27 -10.13
C LEU A 45 20.16 -29.35 -10.92
N VAL A 46 19.56 -29.85 -11.99
CA VAL A 46 18.59 -29.09 -12.78
C VAL A 46 17.33 -28.80 -11.95
N ILE A 47 16.78 -29.79 -11.26
CA ILE A 47 15.60 -29.62 -10.40
C ILE A 47 15.90 -28.61 -9.27
N LEU A 48 17.06 -28.75 -8.62
CA LEU A 48 17.50 -27.81 -7.58
C LEU A 48 17.66 -26.39 -8.14
N SER A 49 18.25 -26.25 -9.32
CA SER A 49 18.42 -24.93 -9.97
C SER A 49 17.09 -24.26 -10.29
N VAL A 50 16.14 -25.01 -10.84
CA VAL A 50 14.78 -24.51 -11.09
C VAL A 50 14.10 -24.11 -9.79
N ALA A 51 14.18 -24.94 -8.75
CA ALA A 51 13.62 -24.62 -7.44
C ALA A 51 14.26 -23.35 -6.84
N SER A 52 15.59 -23.20 -6.92
CA SER A 52 16.30 -22.00 -6.47
C SER A 52 15.86 -20.74 -7.20
N LEU A 53 15.64 -20.81 -8.52
CA LEU A 53 15.16 -19.67 -9.31
C LEU A 53 13.71 -19.29 -8.94
N VAL A 54 12.85 -20.27 -8.67
CA VAL A 54 11.46 -20.01 -8.22
C VAL A 54 11.47 -19.32 -6.86
N ILE A 55 12.28 -19.80 -5.92
CA ILE A 55 12.44 -19.17 -4.60
C ILE A 55 13.00 -17.76 -4.74
N LEU A 56 14.03 -17.56 -5.57
CA LEU A 56 14.63 -16.24 -5.82
C LEU A 56 13.60 -15.26 -6.40
N LYS A 57 12.79 -15.69 -7.38
CA LYS A 57 11.72 -14.86 -7.91
C LYS A 57 10.68 -14.52 -6.84
N GLY A 58 10.34 -15.49 -6.00
CA GLY A 58 9.45 -15.30 -4.86
C GLY A 58 9.99 -14.26 -3.87
N THR A 59 11.27 -14.33 -3.51
CA THR A 59 11.89 -13.38 -2.57
C THR A 59 12.00 -11.98 -3.16
N MET A 60 12.30 -11.85 -4.46
CA MET A 60 12.31 -10.56 -5.15
C MET A 60 10.92 -9.91 -5.17
N ASN A 61 9.85 -10.71 -5.31
CA ASN A 61 8.49 -10.19 -5.35
C ASN A 61 8.04 -9.55 -4.02
N ILE A 62 8.67 -9.91 -2.90
CA ILE A 62 8.41 -9.32 -1.58
C ILE A 62 9.03 -7.92 -1.44
N LEU A 63 10.02 -7.56 -2.26
CA LEU A 63 10.72 -6.28 -2.13
C LEU A 63 9.84 -5.08 -2.51
N ALA A 64 8.97 -5.21 -3.53
CA ALA A 64 8.13 -4.10 -3.97
C ALA A 64 7.11 -3.66 -2.89
N PRO A 65 6.35 -4.58 -2.24
CA PRO A 65 5.51 -4.22 -1.09
C PRO A 65 6.29 -3.58 0.06
N ARG A 66 7.52 -4.03 0.33
CA ARG A 66 8.36 -3.44 1.39
C ARG A 66 8.77 -2.01 1.09
N GLN A 67 9.21 -1.74 -0.15
CA GLN A 67 9.56 -0.38 -0.58
C GLN A 67 8.36 0.56 -0.49
N TRP A 68 7.18 0.09 -0.89
CA TRP A 68 5.94 0.84 -0.78
C TRP A 68 5.65 1.24 0.67
N THR A 69 5.55 0.27 1.58
CA THR A 69 5.25 0.53 2.99
C THR A 69 6.26 1.47 3.64
N MET A 70 7.54 1.35 3.29
CA MET A 70 8.58 2.23 3.78
C MET A 70 8.35 3.70 3.37
N LEU A 71 8.10 3.97 2.07
CA LEU A 71 7.84 5.34 1.63
C LEU A 71 6.53 5.88 2.20
N GLN A 72 5.52 5.03 2.40
CA GLN A 72 4.28 5.39 3.06
C GLN A 72 4.55 5.87 4.50
N ASN A 73 5.33 5.11 5.27
CA ASN A 73 5.68 5.47 6.65
C ASN A 73 6.49 6.77 6.74
N VAL A 74 7.48 6.95 5.87
CA VAL A 74 8.35 8.14 5.90
C VAL A 74 7.57 9.39 5.45
N SER A 75 6.71 9.28 4.43
CA SER A 75 5.84 10.40 4.02
C SER A 75 4.83 10.78 5.11
N ASP A 76 4.27 9.81 5.84
CA ASP A 76 3.36 10.09 6.97
C ASP A 76 4.07 10.72 8.16
N ALA A 77 5.31 10.28 8.44
CA ALA A 77 6.16 10.92 9.44
C ALA A 77 6.43 12.39 9.07
N TYR A 78 6.73 12.68 7.80
CA TYR A 78 6.92 14.04 7.34
C TYR A 78 5.64 14.88 7.45
N LEU A 79 4.47 14.34 7.11
CA LEU A 79 3.19 15.06 7.33
C LEU A 79 2.89 15.31 8.81
N THR A 80 3.43 14.48 9.71
CA THR A 80 3.33 14.70 11.15
C THR A 80 4.24 15.86 11.58
N TYR A 81 5.44 15.96 10.99
CA TYR A 81 6.29 17.15 11.12
C TYR A 81 5.58 18.41 10.61
N GLU A 82 4.98 18.38 9.41
CA GLU A 82 4.22 19.53 8.86
C GLU A 82 3.08 19.98 9.79
N LYS A 83 2.36 19.02 10.36
CA LYS A 83 1.32 19.31 11.35
C LYS A 83 1.90 20.00 12.58
N ALA A 84 2.98 19.48 13.14
CA ALA A 84 3.63 20.08 14.31
C ALA A 84 4.19 21.47 14.00
N TYR A 85 4.74 21.67 12.79
CA TYR A 85 5.23 22.96 12.35
C TYR A 85 4.09 23.99 12.25
N ALA A 86 2.99 23.65 11.58
CA ALA A 86 1.80 24.49 11.50
C ALA A 86 1.20 24.82 12.87
N GLN A 87 1.32 23.92 13.85
CA GLN A 87 0.83 24.12 15.21
C GLN A 87 1.79 24.92 16.11
N ARG A 88 3.08 25.03 15.78
CA ARG A 88 4.06 25.73 16.61
C ARG A 88 4.35 27.15 16.15
N VAL A 89 4.18 27.42 14.86
CA VAL A 89 4.38 28.77 14.33
C VAL A 89 3.42 29.75 15.03
N PRO A 90 3.91 30.89 15.54
CA PRO A 90 3.07 31.93 16.12
C PRO A 90 2.01 32.40 15.12
N PHE A 91 0.81 32.74 15.60
CA PHE A 91 -0.27 33.12 14.71
C PHE A 91 0.04 34.39 13.89
N ALA A 92 0.77 35.34 14.47
CA ALA A 92 1.21 36.54 13.76
C ALA A 92 2.16 36.24 12.58
N GLU A 93 3.06 35.27 12.72
CA GLU A 93 3.93 34.82 11.62
C GLU A 93 3.15 34.05 10.56
N LEU A 94 2.15 33.28 10.99
CA LEU A 94 1.27 32.51 10.12
C LEU A 94 0.45 33.44 9.22
N THR A 95 0.01 34.59 9.74
CA THR A 95 -0.78 35.57 8.99
C THR A 95 0.06 36.60 8.23
N ALA A 96 1.37 36.66 8.47
CA ALA A 96 2.29 37.55 7.77
C ALA A 96 2.46 37.21 6.27
N SER A 97 2.96 38.18 5.51
CA SER A 97 3.29 38.00 4.09
C SER A 97 4.46 37.03 3.87
N SER A 98 5.39 36.94 4.83
CA SER A 98 6.51 36.00 4.85
C SER A 98 6.16 34.62 5.41
N SER A 99 4.88 34.32 5.60
CA SER A 99 4.43 33.05 6.17
C SER A 99 4.93 31.86 5.32
N PRO A 100 5.38 30.76 5.96
CA PRO A 100 5.70 29.53 5.24
C PRO A 100 4.50 28.96 4.46
N TRP A 101 3.28 29.30 4.89
CA TRP A 101 2.03 29.07 4.17
C TRP A 101 1.54 30.40 3.59
N PRO A 102 1.88 30.72 2.33
CA PRO A 102 1.39 31.93 1.69
C PRO A 102 -0.14 31.85 1.49
N ALA A 103 -0.80 33.02 1.51
CA ALA A 103 -2.24 33.09 1.31
C ALA A 103 -2.61 32.71 -0.14
N TYR A 104 -3.56 31.79 -0.28
CA TYR A 104 -4.09 31.38 -1.58
C TYR A 104 -4.56 32.60 -2.39
N PRO A 105 -4.28 32.70 -3.70
CA PRO A 105 -3.81 31.64 -4.61
C PRO A 105 -2.30 31.38 -4.61
N ALA A 106 -1.51 32.11 -3.83
CA ALA A 106 -0.08 31.86 -3.75
C ALA A 106 0.22 30.53 -3.05
N LYS A 107 1.31 29.88 -3.49
CA LYS A 107 1.84 28.63 -2.92
C LYS A 107 3.34 28.74 -2.76
N SER A 108 3.87 28.13 -1.70
CA SER A 108 5.32 27.88 -1.58
C SER A 108 5.59 26.43 -1.95
N GLU A 109 6.68 26.19 -2.68
CA GLU A 109 7.07 24.86 -3.12
C GLU A 109 8.55 24.65 -2.84
N MET A 110 8.89 23.54 -2.19
CA MET A 110 10.25 23.25 -1.75
C MET A 110 10.56 21.75 -1.89
N ALA A 111 11.73 21.45 -2.44
CA ALA A 111 12.27 20.09 -2.44
C ALA A 111 12.75 19.74 -1.03
N VAL A 112 12.32 18.59 -0.52
CA VAL A 112 12.57 18.13 0.85
C VAL A 112 13.02 16.69 0.87
N THR A 113 13.94 16.38 1.78
CA THR A 113 14.32 15.00 2.06
C THR A 113 13.36 14.42 3.09
N LEU A 114 12.58 13.43 2.68
CA LEU A 114 11.66 12.71 3.56
C LEU A 114 12.43 11.86 4.58
N GLY A 115 13.53 11.25 4.15
CA GLY A 115 14.40 10.44 5.01
C GLY A 115 15.53 9.77 4.23
N THR A 116 16.35 9.00 4.95
CA THR A 116 17.50 8.28 4.38
C THR A 116 17.32 6.78 4.57
N LEU A 117 17.47 6.03 3.49
CA LEU A 117 17.38 4.58 3.51
C LEU A 117 18.67 3.95 4.03
N PRO A 118 18.60 2.71 4.56
CA PRO A 118 19.78 1.89 4.75
C PRO A 118 20.62 1.84 3.47
N GLY A 119 21.92 2.13 3.57
CA GLY A 119 22.80 2.32 2.41
C GLY A 119 22.95 3.76 1.93
N GLY A 120 22.42 4.75 2.66
CA GLY A 120 22.69 6.18 2.45
C GLY A 120 21.86 6.85 1.35
N ARG A 121 20.94 6.14 0.70
CA ARG A 121 20.10 6.70 -0.35
C ARG A 121 19.02 7.60 0.25
N THR A 122 18.99 8.87 -0.13
CA THR A 122 17.97 9.82 0.30
C THR A 122 16.67 9.64 -0.47
N LEU A 123 15.54 9.73 0.24
CA LEU A 123 14.21 9.84 -0.33
C LEU A 123 13.83 11.31 -0.43
N SER A 124 13.65 11.80 -1.65
CA SER A 124 13.27 13.19 -1.90
C SER A 124 11.79 13.30 -2.29
N ALA A 125 11.20 14.44 -1.97
CA ALA A 125 9.82 14.82 -2.31
C ALA A 125 9.73 16.33 -2.47
N ASN A 126 8.60 16.83 -3.00
CA ASN A 126 8.31 18.27 -2.96
C ASN A 126 7.16 18.52 -1.98
N VAL A 127 7.34 19.49 -1.09
CA VAL A 127 6.29 20.02 -0.23
C VAL A 127 5.73 21.30 -0.83
N ILE A 128 4.40 21.37 -0.92
CA ILE A 128 3.66 22.54 -1.38
C ILE A 128 2.78 23.01 -0.22
N ARG A 129 2.90 24.29 0.14
CA ARG A 129 2.15 24.89 1.25
C ARG A 129 1.31 26.07 0.78
N THR A 130 0.12 26.20 1.36
CA THR A 130 -0.77 27.36 1.19
C THR A 130 -1.69 27.50 2.38
N ARG A 131 -2.21 28.71 2.64
CA ARG A 131 -3.26 28.96 3.63
C ARG A 131 -4.47 29.61 2.98
N ILE A 132 -5.64 29.25 3.49
CA ILE A 132 -6.94 29.76 3.03
C ILE A 132 -7.66 30.36 4.23
N PRO A 133 -8.10 31.64 4.15
CA PRO A 133 -8.90 32.25 5.21
C PRO A 133 -10.28 31.61 5.28
N ASP A 134 -10.89 31.60 6.47
CA ASP A 134 -12.31 31.28 6.58
C ASP A 134 -13.17 32.46 6.11
N PRO A 135 -14.29 32.24 5.40
CA PRO A 135 -15.18 33.31 4.97
C PRO A 135 -15.72 34.17 6.12
N ASN A 136 -15.82 33.65 7.34
CA ASN A 136 -16.31 34.42 8.49
C ASN A 136 -15.24 35.34 9.12
N ASN A 137 -14.00 35.30 8.63
CA ASN A 137 -12.99 36.28 9.02
C ASN A 137 -13.39 37.68 8.53
N PHE A 138 -12.93 38.72 9.20
CA PHE A 138 -13.12 40.09 8.70
C PHE A 138 -12.41 40.33 7.36
N PRO A 139 -12.84 41.34 6.56
CA PRO A 139 -12.24 41.68 5.27
C PRO A 139 -10.72 41.93 5.34
N ALA A 140 -10.23 42.50 6.45
CA ALA A 140 -8.79 42.68 6.68
C ALA A 140 -7.99 41.36 6.67
N TYR A 141 -8.65 40.23 6.88
CA TYR A 141 -8.06 38.89 6.93
C TYR A 141 -8.58 37.98 5.81
N GLY A 142 -9.13 38.55 4.74
CA GLY A 142 -9.52 37.83 3.52
C GLY A 142 -10.86 37.10 3.58
N GLY A 143 -11.73 37.43 4.54
CA GLY A 143 -13.12 36.95 4.59
C GLY A 143 -14.14 38.05 4.33
N GLU A 144 -15.40 37.76 4.63
CA GLU A 144 -16.57 38.65 4.47
C GLU A 144 -17.32 38.88 5.80
N GLY A 145 -16.75 38.44 6.91
CA GLY A 145 -17.34 38.55 8.23
C GLY A 145 -17.54 40.00 8.67
N THR A 146 -18.56 40.23 9.48
CA THR A 146 -18.89 41.54 10.07
C THR A 146 -19.03 41.40 11.58
N ASN A 147 -19.16 42.52 12.30
CA ASN A 147 -19.44 42.50 13.74
C ASN A 147 -20.74 41.76 14.11
N VAL A 148 -21.63 41.50 13.14
CA VAL A 148 -22.84 40.70 13.33
C VAL A 148 -22.56 39.20 13.20
N THR A 149 -21.75 38.78 12.21
CA THR A 149 -21.48 37.36 11.93
C THR A 149 -20.27 36.82 12.69
N ASN A 150 -19.35 37.70 13.09
CA ASN A 150 -18.16 37.41 13.88
C ASN A 150 -17.94 38.50 14.95
N PRO A 151 -18.81 38.59 15.96
CA PRO A 151 -18.69 39.59 17.02
C PRO A 151 -17.45 39.40 17.91
N ALA A 152 -16.86 38.21 17.90
CA ALA A 152 -15.66 37.87 18.66
C ALA A 152 -14.36 38.23 17.93
N GLU A 153 -14.45 38.76 16.71
CA GLU A 153 -13.30 39.11 15.86
C GLU A 153 -12.31 37.94 15.61
N MET A 154 -12.81 36.70 15.71
CA MET A 154 -11.99 35.50 15.65
C MET A 154 -11.44 35.27 14.24
N GLN A 155 -10.17 34.90 14.14
CA GLN A 155 -9.51 34.64 12.87
C GLN A 155 -9.24 33.15 12.69
N THR A 156 -9.81 32.57 11.63
CA THR A 156 -9.66 31.16 11.29
C THR A 156 -8.90 30.99 9.98
N TRP A 157 -7.89 30.13 9.98
CA TRP A 157 -7.08 29.81 8.80
C TRP A 157 -6.98 28.31 8.59
N LYS A 158 -7.16 27.87 7.35
CA LYS A 158 -6.94 26.50 6.88
C LYS A 158 -5.57 26.43 6.24
N LEU A 159 -4.62 25.78 6.90
CA LEU A 159 -3.27 25.55 6.41
C LEU A 159 -3.23 24.21 5.71
N GLN A 160 -2.79 24.21 4.46
CA GLN A 160 -2.67 23.00 3.66
C GLN A 160 -1.20 22.75 3.32
N SER A 161 -0.72 21.55 3.62
CA SER A 161 0.57 21.05 3.18
C SER A 161 0.33 19.80 2.32
N HIS A 162 0.90 19.79 1.12
CA HIS A 162 0.87 18.66 0.18
C HIS A 162 2.28 18.17 -0.03
N ILE A 163 2.50 16.86 0.09
CA ILE A 163 3.77 16.22 -0.26
C ILE A 163 3.53 15.44 -1.54
N THR A 164 4.37 15.69 -2.54
CA THR A 164 4.39 14.95 -3.80
C THR A 164 5.67 14.12 -3.87
N TYR A 165 5.54 12.84 -4.17
CA TYR A 165 6.65 11.89 -4.22
C TYR A 165 6.36 10.78 -5.23
N SER A 166 7.40 10.13 -5.76
CA SER A 166 7.26 9.08 -6.75
C SER A 166 7.71 7.71 -6.22
N ILE A 167 6.98 6.66 -6.60
CA ILE A 167 7.32 5.26 -6.30
C ILE A 167 7.22 4.45 -7.57
N SER A 168 8.33 3.84 -8.00
CA SER A 168 8.37 2.97 -9.18
C SER A 168 7.77 3.63 -10.44
N GLY A 169 8.03 4.92 -10.63
CA GLY A 169 7.54 5.70 -11.78
C GLY A 169 6.10 6.18 -11.69
N ARG A 170 5.42 6.02 -10.55
CA ARG A 170 4.10 6.59 -10.29
C ARG A 170 4.20 7.71 -9.27
N ASP A 171 3.51 8.81 -9.53
CA ASP A 171 3.45 9.95 -8.63
C ASP A 171 2.30 9.79 -7.65
N TYR A 172 2.57 10.18 -6.41
CA TYR A 172 1.63 10.13 -5.31
C TYR A 172 1.63 11.46 -4.59
N VAL A 173 0.45 11.79 -4.06
CA VAL A 173 0.24 12.98 -3.27
C VAL A 173 -0.37 12.57 -1.94
N LYS A 174 0.21 13.08 -0.85
CA LYS A 174 -0.45 13.08 0.45
C LYS A 174 -0.63 14.50 0.91
N SER A 175 -1.74 14.77 1.58
CA SER A 175 -2.06 16.08 2.10
C SER A 175 -2.36 16.04 3.59
N ARG A 176 -2.08 17.16 4.26
CA ARG A 176 -2.52 17.43 5.62
C ARG A 176 -3.10 18.84 5.64
N THR A 177 -4.31 18.94 6.19
CA THR A 177 -4.93 20.24 6.50
C THR A 177 -4.94 20.44 8.01
N ILE A 178 -4.56 21.63 8.45
CA ILE A 178 -4.60 22.06 9.84
C ILE A 178 -5.45 23.32 9.91
N VAL A 179 -6.39 23.35 10.85
CA VAL A 179 -7.16 24.56 11.15
C VAL A 179 -6.55 25.24 12.36
N ARG A 180 -6.34 26.55 12.25
CA ARG A 180 -5.81 27.41 13.31
C ARG A 180 -6.78 28.55 13.54
N THR A 181 -7.08 28.81 14.81
CA THR A 181 -8.00 29.86 15.25
C THR A 181 -7.35 30.66 16.37
N GLN A 182 -7.53 31.97 16.37
CA GLN A 182 -7.19 32.84 17.50
C GLN A 182 -8.18 33.99 17.56
#